data_AF-A0A8S4E313-F1
#
_entry.id   AF-A0A8S4E313-F1
#
_cell.length_a   1.000
_cell.length_b   1.000
_cell.length_c   1.000
_cell.angle_alpha   90.00
_cell.angle_beta   90.00
_cell.angle_gamma   90.00
#
_symmetry.space_group_name_H-M   'P 1'
#
loop_
_entity.id
_entity.type
_entity.pdbx_description
1 polymer ?
#
loop_
_entity_poly.entity_id
_entity_poly.type
_entity_poly.pdbx_seq_one_letter_code
_entity_poly.pdbx_strand_id
1 'polypeptide(L)'
;MNLLIGLKSLEFIDGIYTALTSEEAADLQETCCAHGEAYATSAPGTNPRVCSDAKPPDDLDEEQVEPCIIAVKACCQKHIKKKKDCAAGMKLAPLKKCAVPKSDIGKICCEECSLGRWTGESQGKEACGDPPDEYVSPASALRKNAYHQCCTDQSDISSRKQWRVAQRLADMFWGRWLKEALPCLLPRTMKPGSEEDLQVGDVVLVVDPSSERGYWPRGLVEAVHPGADGRVRVADVRTSRGTLRRRSVQRLARLPTHPRGEAY
;
A
#
# COMPACT_ATOMS: atom_id res chain seq x y z
N MET A 1 14.22 -1.53 -57.62
CA MET A 1 14.68 -2.83 -57.09
C MET A 1 14.10 -3.02 -55.70
N ASN A 2 12.84 -3.45 -55.60
CA ASN A 2 12.16 -3.80 -54.35
C ASN A 2 10.88 -4.56 -54.70
N LEU A 3 10.57 -5.62 -53.93
CA LEU A 3 9.40 -6.53 -53.94
C LEU A 3 9.67 -8.01 -54.27
N LEU A 4 10.59 -8.69 -53.57
CA LEU A 4 10.65 -10.18 -53.60
C LEU A 4 11.18 -10.80 -52.28
N ILE A 5 10.63 -10.41 -51.13
CA ILE A 5 10.95 -11.09 -49.85
C ILE A 5 9.68 -11.58 -49.10
N GLY A 6 8.47 -11.20 -49.53
CA GLY A 6 7.23 -11.50 -48.79
C GLY A 6 6.52 -12.82 -49.11
N LEU A 7 6.92 -13.57 -50.15
CA LEU A 7 6.17 -14.73 -50.65
C LEU A 7 6.77 -16.10 -50.28
N LYS A 8 8.05 -16.17 -49.88
CA LYS A 8 8.70 -17.44 -49.53
C LYS A 8 8.31 -18.02 -48.17
N SER A 9 7.70 -17.22 -47.29
CA SER A 9 7.22 -17.71 -46.00
C SER A 9 5.85 -18.39 -46.07
N LEU A 10 5.08 -18.20 -47.15
CA LEU A 10 3.80 -18.88 -47.36
C LEU A 10 3.98 -20.24 -48.05
N GLU A 11 4.93 -20.38 -48.99
CA GLU A 11 5.19 -21.67 -49.64
C GLU A 11 5.88 -22.71 -48.73
N PHE A 12 6.54 -22.28 -47.65
CA PHE A 12 7.09 -23.22 -46.65
C PHE A 12 6.00 -23.78 -45.71
N ILE A 13 4.82 -23.14 -45.68
CA ILE A 13 3.67 -23.56 -44.86
C ILE A 13 2.88 -24.63 -45.63
N ASP A 14 2.68 -24.48 -46.95
CA ASP A 14 1.90 -25.44 -47.76
C ASP A 14 2.47 -26.88 -47.83
N GLY A 15 3.74 -27.09 -47.49
CA GLY A 15 4.39 -28.40 -47.53
C GLY A 15 4.11 -29.32 -46.33
N ILE A 16 3.51 -28.82 -45.25
CA ILE A 16 3.21 -29.57 -44.01
C ILE A 16 1.70 -29.85 -43.87
N TYR A 17 0.84 -29.09 -44.55
CA TYR A 17 -0.63 -29.15 -44.46
C TYR A 17 -1.28 -30.12 -45.46
N THR A 18 -0.75 -31.33 -45.63
CA THR A 18 -1.39 -32.33 -46.52
C THR A 18 -2.47 -33.17 -45.82
N ALA A 19 -2.66 -33.03 -44.50
CA ALA A 19 -3.56 -33.89 -43.72
C ALA A 19 -4.77 -33.20 -43.06
N LEU A 20 -4.78 -31.87 -42.92
CA LEU A 20 -5.88 -31.12 -42.29
C LEU A 20 -6.71 -30.36 -43.32
N THR A 21 -8.03 -30.30 -43.11
CA THR A 21 -8.90 -29.37 -43.86
C THR A 21 -8.63 -27.92 -43.45
N SER A 22 -9.03 -26.96 -44.28
CA SER A 22 -8.83 -25.53 -43.98
C SER A 22 -9.56 -25.04 -42.74
N GLU A 23 -10.68 -25.69 -42.38
CA GLU A 23 -11.46 -25.36 -41.17
C GLU A 23 -10.77 -25.92 -39.92
N GLU A 24 -10.34 -27.18 -39.94
CA GLU A 24 -9.59 -27.81 -38.84
C GLU A 24 -8.26 -27.09 -38.55
N ALA A 25 -7.57 -26.62 -39.59
CA ALA A 25 -6.37 -25.83 -39.45
C ALA A 25 -6.61 -24.48 -38.75
N ALA A 26 -7.75 -23.84 -39.00
CA ALA A 26 -8.12 -22.56 -38.39
C ALA A 26 -8.49 -22.73 -36.90
N ASP A 27 -9.28 -23.77 -36.59
CA ASP A 27 -9.69 -24.09 -35.22
C ASP A 27 -8.50 -24.50 -34.34
N LEU A 28 -7.59 -25.30 -34.91
CA LEU A 28 -6.32 -25.65 -34.27
C LEU A 28 -5.48 -24.40 -33.99
N GLN A 29 -5.36 -23.51 -34.98
CA GLN A 29 -4.61 -22.27 -34.81
C GLN A 29 -5.23 -21.38 -33.73
N GLU A 30 -6.56 -21.26 -33.65
CA GLU A 30 -7.24 -20.46 -32.63
C GLU A 30 -6.99 -21.02 -31.22
N THR A 31 -7.18 -22.32 -31.04
CA THR A 31 -7.01 -23.02 -29.75
C THR A 31 -5.57 -22.92 -29.24
N CYS A 32 -4.60 -23.23 -30.11
CA CYS A 32 -3.17 -23.15 -29.81
C CYS A 32 -2.73 -21.71 -29.56
N CYS A 33 -3.28 -20.73 -30.30
CA CYS A 33 -3.00 -19.32 -30.06
C CYS A 33 -3.50 -18.86 -28.69
N ALA A 34 -4.72 -19.23 -28.31
CA ALA A 34 -5.30 -18.91 -27.01
C ALA A 34 -4.47 -19.50 -25.87
N HIS A 35 -3.99 -20.74 -26.00
CA HIS A 35 -3.09 -21.36 -25.04
C HIS A 35 -1.77 -20.58 -24.88
N GLY A 36 -1.18 -20.15 -26.01
CA GLY A 36 0.01 -19.31 -25.99
C GLY A 36 -0.21 -17.93 -25.34
N GLU A 37 -1.37 -17.30 -25.55
CA GLU A 37 -1.71 -16.03 -24.89
C GLU A 37 -1.96 -16.20 -23.38
N ALA A 38 -2.60 -17.29 -22.96
CA ALA A 38 -2.80 -17.62 -21.55
C ALA A 38 -1.45 -17.85 -20.83
N TYR A 39 -0.55 -18.62 -21.45
CA TYR A 39 0.81 -18.82 -20.95
C TYR A 39 1.57 -17.49 -20.81
N ALA A 40 1.47 -16.60 -21.81
CA ALA A 40 2.11 -15.28 -21.74
C ALA A 40 1.51 -14.36 -20.65
N THR A 41 0.22 -14.54 -20.34
CA THR A 41 -0.47 -13.79 -19.29
C THR A 41 0.09 -14.16 -17.91
N SER A 42 0.19 -15.46 -17.62
CA SER A 42 0.73 -15.99 -16.36
C SER A 42 2.25 -15.85 -16.24
N ALA A 43 2.98 -15.80 -17.36
CA ALA A 43 4.43 -15.67 -17.37
C ALA A 43 4.91 -14.35 -16.70
N PRO A 44 5.92 -14.40 -15.82
CA PRO A 44 6.43 -13.20 -15.16
C PRO A 44 7.20 -12.30 -16.14
N GLY A 45 6.93 -10.99 -16.08
CA GLY A 45 7.66 -9.98 -16.84
C GLY A 45 7.26 -9.88 -18.32
N THR A 46 8.18 -9.37 -19.14
CA THR A 46 7.96 -9.05 -20.56
C THR A 46 9.08 -9.59 -21.47
N ASN A 47 9.85 -10.58 -20.99
CA ASN A 47 10.95 -11.18 -21.76
C ASN A 47 10.38 -12.20 -22.76
N PRO A 48 10.54 -11.99 -24.09
CA PRO A 48 10.00 -12.92 -25.08
C PRO A 48 10.60 -14.33 -25.04
N ARG A 49 11.78 -14.51 -24.40
CA ARG A 49 12.43 -15.82 -24.29
C ARG A 49 11.59 -16.84 -23.53
N VAL A 50 10.70 -16.40 -22.63
CA VAL A 50 9.80 -17.28 -21.88
C VAL A 50 8.90 -18.11 -22.80
N CYS A 51 8.58 -17.59 -23.98
CA CYS A 51 7.76 -18.31 -24.96
C CYS A 51 8.46 -19.52 -25.57
N SER A 52 9.77 -19.69 -25.38
CA SER A 52 10.49 -20.89 -25.86
C SER A 52 10.05 -22.14 -25.09
N ASP A 53 9.66 -21.95 -23.83
CA ASP A 53 9.22 -23.01 -22.91
C ASP A 53 7.71 -23.26 -22.97
N ALA A 54 6.98 -22.50 -23.80
CA ALA A 54 5.56 -22.68 -23.99
C ALA A 54 5.29 -24.01 -24.73
N LYS A 55 4.50 -24.87 -24.09
CA LYS A 55 4.11 -26.19 -24.59
C LYS A 55 2.73 -26.13 -25.24
N PRO A 56 2.45 -27.02 -26.20
CA PRO A 56 1.10 -27.19 -26.72
C PRO A 56 0.19 -27.86 -25.67
N PRO A 57 -1.14 -27.78 -25.82
CA PRO A 57 -2.10 -28.59 -25.07
C PRO A 57 -1.82 -30.09 -25.21
N ASP A 58 -2.24 -30.88 -24.21
CA ASP A 58 -2.01 -32.34 -24.16
C ASP A 58 -2.93 -33.11 -25.13
N ASP A 59 -4.09 -32.56 -25.49
CA ASP A 59 -5.10 -33.19 -26.36
C ASP A 59 -4.90 -32.79 -27.84
N LEU A 60 -3.83 -33.30 -28.47
CA LEU A 60 -3.55 -33.06 -29.89
C LEU A 60 -3.21 -34.36 -30.64
N ASP A 61 -3.73 -34.47 -31.86
CA ASP A 61 -3.34 -35.54 -32.77
C ASP A 61 -1.90 -35.32 -33.26
N GLU A 62 -1.18 -36.40 -33.62
CA GLU A 62 0.24 -36.34 -34.00
C GLU A 62 0.53 -35.32 -35.12
N GLU A 63 -0.41 -35.17 -36.06
CA GLU A 63 -0.32 -34.24 -37.19
C GLU A 63 -0.55 -32.77 -36.79
N GLN A 64 -1.20 -32.53 -35.65
CA GLN A 64 -1.54 -31.21 -35.13
C GLN A 64 -0.44 -30.64 -34.21
N VAL A 65 0.42 -31.49 -33.65
CA VAL A 65 1.42 -31.10 -32.64
C VAL A 65 2.38 -30.03 -33.16
N GLU A 66 3.01 -30.24 -34.31
CA GLU A 66 4.02 -29.31 -34.83
C GLU A 66 3.42 -27.95 -35.26
N PRO A 67 2.31 -27.91 -36.02
CA PRO A 67 1.60 -26.66 -36.30
C PRO A 67 1.17 -25.92 -35.01
N CYS A 68 0.70 -26.66 -34.00
CA CYS A 68 0.29 -26.06 -32.74
C CYS A 68 1.46 -25.44 -31.97
N ILE A 69 2.63 -26.11 -31.91
CA ILE A 69 3.83 -25.57 -31.25
C ILE A 69 4.23 -24.23 -31.87
N ILE A 70 4.20 -24.14 -33.21
CA ILE A 70 4.50 -22.91 -33.93
C ILE A 70 3.49 -21.81 -33.56
N ALA A 71 2.19 -22.13 -33.58
CA ALA A 71 1.12 -21.20 -33.24
C ALA A 71 1.22 -20.69 -31.78
N VAL A 72 1.40 -21.59 -30.81
CA VAL A 72 1.57 -21.28 -29.38
C VAL A 72 2.72 -20.31 -29.18
N LYS A 73 3.89 -20.62 -29.74
CA LYS A 73 5.10 -19.78 -29.57
C LYS A 73 4.92 -18.41 -30.21
N ALA A 74 4.37 -18.35 -31.43
CA ALA A 74 4.14 -17.10 -32.13
C ALA A 74 3.12 -16.20 -31.39
N CYS A 75 2.00 -16.76 -30.94
CA CYS A 75 0.98 -16.03 -30.20
C CYS A 75 1.46 -15.60 -28.81
N CYS A 76 2.22 -16.44 -28.11
CA CYS A 76 2.88 -16.05 -26.86
C CYS A 76 3.77 -14.82 -27.05
N GLN A 77 4.66 -14.82 -28.06
CA GLN A 77 5.55 -13.69 -28.32
C GLN A 77 4.77 -12.40 -28.65
N LYS A 78 3.71 -12.53 -29.46
CA LYS A 78 2.81 -11.42 -29.78
C LYS A 78 2.13 -10.87 -28.52
N HIS A 79 1.70 -11.73 -27.61
CA HIS A 79 1.08 -11.33 -26.35
C HIS A 79 2.08 -10.67 -25.38
N ILE A 80 3.32 -11.19 -25.30
CA ILE A 80 4.39 -10.54 -24.52
C ILE A 80 4.69 -9.14 -25.06
N LYS A 81 4.62 -8.92 -26.37
CA LYS A 81 4.72 -7.58 -26.96
C LYS A 81 3.56 -6.68 -26.50
N LYS A 82 2.31 -7.17 -26.49
CA LYS A 82 1.15 -6.43 -25.94
C LYS A 82 1.37 -6.07 -24.46
N LYS A 83 1.91 -6.99 -23.65
CA LYS A 83 2.24 -6.78 -22.24
C LYS A 83 3.29 -5.69 -22.05
N LYS A 84 4.34 -5.69 -22.88
CA LYS A 84 5.38 -4.64 -22.91
C LYS A 84 4.81 -3.27 -23.27
N ASP A 85 3.95 -3.22 -24.28
CA ASP A 85 3.30 -2.00 -24.73
C ASP A 85 2.32 -1.44 -23.68
N CYS A 86 1.53 -2.33 -23.05
CA CYS A 86 0.66 -1.98 -21.93
C CYS A 86 1.45 -1.38 -20.77
N ALA A 87 2.55 -2.02 -20.37
CA ALA A 87 3.44 -1.52 -19.32
C ALA A 87 4.09 -0.17 -19.68
N ALA A 88 4.41 0.07 -20.95
CA ALA A 88 4.88 1.38 -21.41
C ALA A 88 3.77 2.45 -21.30
N GLY A 89 2.52 2.09 -21.61
CA GLY A 89 1.35 2.94 -21.39
C GLY A 89 1.14 3.30 -19.92
N MET A 90 1.20 2.32 -19.01
CA MET A 90 1.04 2.55 -17.57
C MET A 90 2.07 3.55 -17.02
N LYS A 91 3.31 3.55 -17.52
CA LYS A 91 4.35 4.53 -17.11
C LYS A 91 4.00 5.97 -17.49
N LEU A 92 3.12 6.18 -18.47
CA LEU A 92 2.72 7.50 -18.94
C LEU A 92 1.44 8.02 -18.24
N ALA A 93 0.70 7.15 -17.56
CA ALA A 93 -0.52 7.51 -16.84
C ALA A 93 -0.30 8.59 -15.76
N PRO A 94 0.77 8.53 -14.91
CA PRO A 94 1.03 9.60 -13.94
C PRO A 94 1.27 10.97 -14.56
N LEU A 95 1.73 11.00 -15.82
CA LEU A 95 2.01 12.22 -16.57
C LEU A 95 0.81 12.71 -17.39
N LYS A 96 -0.33 11.98 -17.36
CA LYS A 96 -1.52 12.25 -18.18
C LYS A 96 -1.22 12.29 -19.68
N LYS A 97 -0.30 11.42 -20.15
CA LYS A 97 0.18 11.38 -21.54
C LYS A 97 -0.32 10.14 -22.31
N CYS A 98 -1.61 9.81 -22.19
CA CYS A 98 -2.18 8.60 -22.80
C CYS A 98 -2.36 8.65 -24.33
N ALA A 99 -2.16 9.81 -24.95
CA ALA A 99 -2.09 9.93 -26.42
C ALA A 99 -0.72 9.54 -27.01
N VAL A 100 0.32 9.38 -26.18
CA VAL A 100 1.70 9.11 -26.62
C VAL A 100 1.94 7.66 -27.07
N PRO A 101 1.38 6.61 -26.42
CA PRO A 101 1.56 5.24 -26.88
C PRO A 101 1.09 5.05 -28.33
N LYS A 102 1.93 4.40 -29.14
CA LYS A 102 1.60 4.11 -30.54
C LYS A 102 0.63 2.94 -30.69
N SER A 103 0.66 1.98 -29.76
CA SER A 103 -0.24 0.83 -29.78
C SER A 103 -1.52 1.10 -29.00
N ASP A 104 -2.64 0.57 -29.50
CA ASP A 104 -3.95 0.78 -28.88
C ASP A 104 -4.01 0.17 -27.47
N ILE A 105 -3.38 -0.99 -27.26
CA ILE A 105 -3.28 -1.58 -25.91
C ILE A 105 -2.51 -0.68 -24.94
N GLY A 106 -1.47 0.02 -25.42
CA GLY A 106 -0.72 0.98 -24.61
C GLY A 106 -1.57 2.20 -24.23
N LYS A 107 -2.38 2.71 -25.16
CA LYS A 107 -3.33 3.81 -24.89
C LYS A 107 -4.36 3.40 -23.86
N ILE A 108 -5.01 2.24 -24.07
CA ILE A 108 -6.05 1.74 -23.16
C ILE A 108 -5.46 1.47 -21.77
N CYS A 109 -4.32 0.77 -21.67
CA CYS A 109 -3.68 0.54 -20.35
C CYS A 109 -3.27 1.84 -19.65
N CYS A 110 -2.94 2.90 -20.40
CA CYS A 110 -2.69 4.21 -19.80
C CYS A 110 -3.96 4.85 -19.24
N GLU A 111 -5.07 4.79 -19.97
CA GLU A 111 -6.37 5.30 -19.53
C GLU A 111 -6.89 4.55 -18.31
N GLU A 112 -6.88 3.22 -18.35
CA GLU A 112 -7.26 2.34 -17.24
C GLU A 112 -6.38 2.58 -16.00
N CYS A 113 -5.06 2.64 -16.18
CA CYS A 113 -4.15 2.98 -15.09
C CYS A 113 -4.45 4.39 -14.54
N SER A 114 -4.74 5.38 -15.39
CA SER A 114 -5.07 6.74 -14.95
C SER A 114 -6.34 6.77 -14.11
N LEU A 115 -7.38 6.05 -14.54
CA LEU A 115 -8.62 5.87 -13.79
C LEU A 115 -8.35 5.18 -12.45
N GLY A 116 -7.59 4.07 -12.47
CA GLY A 116 -7.19 3.35 -11.27
C GLY A 116 -6.47 4.24 -10.27
N ARG A 117 -5.51 5.05 -10.70
CA ARG A 117 -4.82 6.01 -9.81
C ARG A 117 -5.81 6.99 -9.19
N TRP A 118 -6.73 7.54 -9.97
CA TRP A 118 -7.74 8.45 -9.44
C TRP A 118 -8.62 7.76 -8.39
N THR A 119 -9.06 6.53 -8.63
CA THR A 119 -9.82 5.74 -7.66
C THR A 119 -9.03 5.49 -6.38
N GLY A 120 -7.78 5.02 -6.48
CA GLY A 120 -6.94 4.74 -5.32
C GLY A 120 -6.63 6.00 -4.50
N GLU A 121 -6.50 7.15 -5.14
CA GLU A 121 -6.29 8.43 -4.45
C GLU A 121 -7.56 8.96 -3.76
N SER A 122 -8.71 8.86 -4.41
CA SER A 122 -9.97 9.47 -3.97
C SER A 122 -10.80 8.58 -3.04
N GLN A 123 -10.82 7.27 -3.29
CA GLN A 123 -11.69 6.31 -2.63
C GLN A 123 -10.90 5.26 -1.82
N GLY A 124 -9.57 5.25 -1.92
CA GLY A 124 -8.71 4.34 -1.18
C GLY A 124 -8.71 2.91 -1.74
N LYS A 125 -8.13 1.99 -0.96
CA LYS A 125 -7.81 0.62 -1.42
C LYS A 125 -9.04 -0.25 -1.65
N GLU A 126 -10.08 -0.09 -0.84
CA GLU A 126 -11.32 -0.88 -0.93
C GLU A 126 -12.03 -0.70 -2.28
N ALA A 127 -11.91 0.49 -2.88
CA ALA A 127 -12.48 0.80 -4.19
C ALA A 127 -11.69 0.22 -5.38
N CYS A 128 -10.49 -0.33 -5.15
CA CYS A 128 -9.72 -0.97 -6.21
C CYS A 128 -10.32 -2.33 -6.62
N GLY A 129 -11.14 -2.93 -5.76
CA GLY A 129 -11.69 -4.27 -5.96
C GLY A 129 -10.63 -5.37 -5.90
N ASP A 130 -11.05 -6.58 -6.25
CA ASP A 130 -10.16 -7.74 -6.36
C ASP A 130 -9.41 -7.75 -7.70
N PRO A 131 -8.24 -8.41 -7.77
CA PRO A 131 -7.57 -8.66 -9.03
C PRO A 131 -8.49 -9.42 -10.00
N PRO A 132 -8.35 -9.21 -11.32
CA PRO A 132 -9.23 -9.84 -12.29
C PRO A 132 -9.16 -11.36 -12.22
N ASP A 133 -10.35 -11.97 -12.28
CA ASP A 133 -10.54 -13.42 -12.30
C ASP A 133 -9.79 -14.12 -13.46
N GLU A 134 -9.43 -15.38 -13.26
CA GLU A 134 -8.66 -16.19 -14.22
C GLU A 134 -9.45 -16.46 -15.52
N TYR A 135 -10.78 -16.34 -15.48
CA TYR A 135 -11.70 -16.62 -16.61
C TYR A 135 -11.85 -15.48 -17.63
N VAL A 136 -10.98 -14.47 -17.58
CA VAL A 136 -11.05 -13.31 -18.48
C VAL A 136 -10.12 -13.50 -19.68
N SER A 137 -10.56 -13.07 -20.86
CA SER A 137 -9.71 -13.16 -22.06
C SER A 137 -8.35 -12.46 -21.84
N PRO A 138 -7.23 -13.01 -22.37
CA PRO A 138 -5.88 -12.48 -22.13
C PRO A 138 -5.74 -10.97 -22.41
N ALA A 139 -6.37 -10.45 -23.45
CA ALA A 139 -6.36 -9.03 -23.78
C ALA A 139 -7.12 -8.15 -22.75
N SER A 140 -8.19 -8.67 -22.17
CA SER A 140 -8.95 -7.99 -21.12
C SER A 140 -8.24 -8.05 -19.77
N ALA A 141 -7.52 -9.14 -19.50
CA ALA A 141 -6.68 -9.26 -18.32
C ALA A 141 -5.62 -8.15 -18.25
N LEU A 142 -4.94 -7.81 -19.37
CA LEU A 142 -3.97 -6.71 -19.41
C LEU A 142 -4.55 -5.37 -18.94
N ARG A 143 -5.76 -5.04 -19.41
CA ARG A 143 -6.44 -3.77 -19.10
C ARG A 143 -6.88 -3.69 -17.64
N LYS A 144 -7.55 -4.74 -17.16
CA LYS A 144 -8.02 -4.83 -15.76
C LYS A 144 -6.85 -4.85 -14.78
N ASN A 145 -5.77 -5.57 -15.11
CA ASN A 145 -4.54 -5.56 -14.31
C ASN A 145 -3.89 -4.17 -14.25
N ALA A 146 -3.86 -3.44 -15.36
CA ALA A 146 -3.34 -2.08 -15.39
C ALA A 146 -4.11 -1.14 -14.44
N TYR A 147 -5.45 -1.22 -14.47
CA TYR A 147 -6.30 -0.49 -13.52
C TYR A 147 -5.99 -0.87 -12.07
N HIS A 148 -6.11 -2.17 -11.74
CA HIS A 148 -6.00 -2.66 -10.36
C HIS A 148 -4.61 -2.37 -9.75
N GLN A 149 -3.54 -2.62 -10.51
CA GLN A 149 -2.18 -2.33 -10.05
C GLN A 149 -1.98 -0.84 -9.78
N CYS A 150 -2.38 0.03 -10.71
CA CYS A 150 -2.22 1.47 -10.52
C CYS A 150 -3.10 2.03 -9.40
N CYS A 151 -4.28 1.45 -9.16
CA CYS A 151 -5.15 1.81 -8.06
C CYS A 151 -4.54 1.47 -6.70
N THR A 152 -4.12 0.22 -6.52
CA THR A 152 -3.52 -0.26 -5.27
C THR A 152 -2.24 0.53 -4.94
N ASP A 153 -1.34 0.69 -5.91
CA ASP A 153 -0.11 1.48 -5.76
C ASP A 153 -0.40 2.93 -5.32
N GLN A 154 -1.40 3.57 -5.94
CA GLN A 154 -1.74 4.96 -5.62
C GLN A 154 -2.42 5.09 -4.26
N SER A 155 -3.27 4.13 -3.88
CA SER A 155 -3.91 4.10 -2.57
C SER A 155 -2.87 4.00 -1.45
N ASP A 156 -1.86 3.14 -1.59
CA ASP A 156 -0.77 2.98 -0.64
C ASP A 156 0.06 4.27 -0.50
N ILE A 157 0.30 4.98 -1.62
CA ILE A 157 0.97 6.30 -1.60
C ILE A 157 0.12 7.31 -0.82
N SER A 158 -1.20 7.36 -1.06
CA SER A 158 -2.11 8.29 -0.40
C SER A 158 -2.17 8.04 1.11
N SER A 159 -2.34 6.78 1.54
CA SER A 159 -2.37 6.40 2.95
C SER A 159 -1.09 6.78 3.69
N ARG A 160 0.09 6.60 3.07
CA ARG A 160 1.37 7.04 3.66
C ARG A 160 1.47 8.55 3.82
N LYS A 161 0.94 9.33 2.86
CA LYS A 161 0.90 10.81 2.98
C LYS A 161 -0.03 11.24 4.10
N GLN A 162 -1.24 10.68 4.15
CA GLN A 162 -2.23 10.98 5.19
C GLN A 162 -1.70 10.63 6.58
N TRP A 163 -1.03 9.49 6.74
CA TRP A 163 -0.38 9.11 8.00
C TRP A 163 0.64 10.17 8.47
N ARG A 164 1.51 10.65 7.58
CA ARG A 164 2.48 11.70 7.92
C ARG A 164 1.81 13.00 8.34
N VAL A 165 0.70 13.37 7.69
CA VAL A 165 -0.10 14.55 8.07
C VAL A 165 -0.72 14.35 9.44
N ALA A 166 -1.33 13.19 9.70
CA ALA A 166 -1.92 12.86 11.01
C ALA A 166 -0.87 12.90 12.13
N GLN A 167 0.34 12.37 11.90
CA GLN A 167 1.46 12.48 12.84
C GLN A 167 1.82 13.94 13.12
N ARG A 168 1.94 14.78 12.09
CA ARG A 168 2.24 16.21 12.26
C ARG A 168 1.16 16.94 13.04
N LEU A 169 -0.12 16.64 12.77
CA LEU A 169 -1.24 17.22 13.51
C LEU A 169 -1.22 16.78 14.98
N ALA A 170 -0.94 15.51 15.24
CA ALA A 170 -0.76 15.00 16.59
C ALA A 170 0.39 15.71 17.30
N ASP A 171 1.54 15.92 16.65
CA ASP A 171 2.68 16.64 17.21
C ASP A 171 2.34 18.09 17.56
N MET A 172 1.66 18.80 16.65
CA MET A 172 1.20 20.16 16.88
C MET A 172 0.20 20.23 18.04
N PHE A 173 -0.76 19.31 18.06
CA PHE A 173 -1.73 19.19 19.15
C PHE A 173 -1.02 18.98 20.48
N TRP A 174 -0.12 18.00 20.57
CA TRP A 174 0.61 17.68 21.79
C TRP A 174 1.50 18.82 22.26
N GLY A 175 2.22 19.48 21.34
CA GLY A 175 3.04 20.65 21.65
C GLY A 175 2.23 21.80 22.23
N ARG A 176 1.06 22.09 21.64
CA ARG A 176 0.14 23.13 22.17
C ARG A 176 -0.51 22.71 23.47
N TRP A 177 -0.99 21.48 23.58
CA TRP A 177 -1.62 20.96 24.79
C TRP A 177 -0.66 21.04 25.99
N LEU A 178 0.61 20.67 25.81
CA LEU A 178 1.66 20.81 26.83
C LEU A 178 1.92 22.27 27.26
N LYS A 179 1.85 23.21 26.32
CA LYS A 179 2.14 24.63 26.58
C LYS A 179 0.95 25.41 27.12
N GLU A 180 -0.26 25.08 26.68
CA GLU A 180 -1.46 25.89 26.87
C GLU A 180 -2.47 25.22 27.82
N ALA A 181 -2.71 23.92 27.68
CA ALA A 181 -3.75 23.22 28.45
C ALA A 181 -3.20 22.66 29.76
N LEU A 182 -2.03 22.01 29.70
CA LEU A 182 -1.40 21.38 30.84
C LEU A 182 -1.14 22.37 32.00
N PRO A 183 -0.64 23.60 31.79
CA PRO A 183 -0.46 24.56 32.88
C PRO A 183 -1.77 25.04 33.52
N CYS A 184 -2.92 24.79 32.89
CA CYS A 184 -4.24 25.05 33.48
C CYS A 184 -4.73 23.86 34.33
N LEU A 185 -4.24 22.65 34.04
CA LEU A 185 -4.49 21.44 34.85
C LEU A 185 -3.54 21.35 36.05
N LEU A 186 -2.35 21.93 35.92
CA LEU A 186 -1.44 22.15 37.03
C LEU A 186 -1.88 23.41 37.78
N PRO A 187 -2.07 23.38 39.11
CA PRO A 187 -2.50 24.56 39.86
C PRO A 187 -1.42 25.67 39.79
N ARG A 188 -1.61 26.66 38.89
CA ARG A 188 -0.64 27.74 38.67
C ARG A 188 -0.64 28.80 39.77
N THR A 189 -1.72 28.89 40.52
CA THR A 189 -1.90 29.84 41.62
C THR A 189 -2.85 29.18 42.60
N MET A 190 -2.30 28.51 43.60
CA MET A 190 -3.07 28.29 44.82
C MET A 190 -3.48 29.69 45.30
N LYS A 191 -4.79 29.94 45.40
CA LYS A 191 -5.25 31.09 46.18
C LYS A 191 -4.57 31.00 47.55
N PRO A 192 -4.07 32.11 48.11
CA PRO A 192 -3.59 32.10 49.48
C PRO A 192 -4.69 31.51 50.38
N GLY A 193 -4.45 30.32 50.94
CA GLY A 193 -5.32 29.68 51.93
C GLY A 193 -6.30 28.58 51.47
N SER A 194 -6.24 28.02 50.25
CA SER A 194 -7.30 27.09 49.79
C SER A 194 -6.93 25.65 49.38
N GLU A 195 -5.68 25.19 49.39
CA GLU A 195 -5.37 23.74 49.28
C GLU A 195 -4.00 23.43 49.89
N GLU A 196 -3.86 22.24 50.45
CA GLU A 196 -2.64 21.72 51.09
C GLU A 196 -1.55 21.47 50.04
N ASP A 197 -0.29 21.81 50.38
CA ASP A 197 0.89 21.38 49.62
C ASP A 197 0.84 19.85 49.38
N LEU A 198 1.46 19.34 48.30
CA LEU A 198 1.50 17.90 48.03
C LEU A 198 1.95 17.11 49.26
N GLN A 199 1.25 16.02 49.57
CA GLN A 199 1.53 15.18 50.73
C GLN A 199 1.99 13.78 50.31
N VAL A 200 2.67 13.11 51.24
CA VAL A 200 2.99 11.68 51.09
C VAL A 200 1.68 10.91 50.99
N GLY A 201 1.55 10.07 49.96
CA GLY A 201 0.32 9.32 49.67
C GLY A 201 -0.55 9.94 48.57
N ASP A 202 -0.28 11.18 48.13
CA ASP A 202 -0.97 11.77 46.98
C ASP A 202 -0.67 10.99 45.70
N VAL A 203 -1.71 10.78 44.89
CA VAL A 203 -1.57 10.22 43.54
C VAL A 203 -1.40 11.37 42.56
N VAL A 204 -0.32 11.34 41.80
CA VAL A 204 0.06 12.40 40.86
C VAL A 204 0.30 11.85 39.46
N LEU A 205 0.00 12.64 38.44
CA LEU A 205 0.53 12.44 37.09
C LEU A 205 1.87 13.15 36.99
N VAL A 206 2.89 12.42 36.53
CA VAL A 206 4.21 12.98 36.26
C VAL A 206 4.21 13.55 34.85
N VAL A 207 4.53 14.82 34.78
CA VAL A 207 4.45 15.66 33.60
C VAL A 207 5.86 15.97 33.13
N ASP A 208 6.36 15.19 32.16
CA ASP A 208 7.67 15.42 31.57
C ASP A 208 7.54 15.81 30.09
N PRO A 209 8.03 17.00 29.69
CA PRO A 209 8.09 17.39 28.29
C PRO A 209 8.94 16.44 27.42
N SER A 210 9.82 15.65 28.04
CA SER A 210 10.64 14.63 27.37
C SER A 210 9.99 13.23 27.30
N SER A 211 8.81 13.05 27.91
CA SER A 211 8.06 11.78 27.81
C SER A 211 7.52 11.55 26.39
N GLU A 212 7.43 10.28 26.02
CA GLU A 212 6.79 9.85 24.77
C GLU A 212 5.35 10.38 24.67
N ARG A 213 4.88 10.64 23.44
CA ARG A 213 3.51 11.10 23.19
C ARG A 213 2.50 10.14 23.83
N GLY A 214 1.60 10.69 24.65
CA GLY A 214 0.58 9.92 25.36
C GLY A 214 1.08 9.14 26.58
N TYR A 215 2.36 9.25 26.96
CA TYR A 215 2.90 8.59 28.16
C TYR A 215 3.00 9.54 29.35
N TRP A 216 2.09 9.35 30.32
CA TRP A 216 1.99 10.14 31.54
C TRP A 216 2.01 9.19 32.73
N PRO A 217 3.19 8.88 33.29
CA PRO A 217 3.26 7.93 34.38
C PRO A 217 2.49 8.48 35.58
N ARG A 218 1.53 7.70 36.06
CA ARG A 218 0.95 7.93 37.38
C ARG A 218 1.96 7.48 38.43
N GLY A 219 2.02 8.20 39.53
CA GLY A 219 2.84 7.81 40.66
C GLY A 219 2.23 8.21 41.99
N LEU A 220 2.77 7.60 43.04
CA LEU A 220 2.44 7.90 44.43
C LEU A 220 3.56 8.73 45.03
N VAL A 221 3.25 9.83 45.70
CA VAL A 221 4.24 10.61 46.43
C VAL A 221 4.75 9.80 47.63
N GLU A 222 6.06 9.51 47.66
CA GLU A 222 6.73 8.78 48.75
C GLU A 222 7.35 9.70 49.78
N ALA A 223 7.91 10.83 49.33
CA ALA A 223 8.55 11.81 50.20
C ALA A 223 8.38 13.21 49.61
N VAL A 224 8.35 14.20 50.49
CA VAL A 224 8.25 15.61 50.12
C VAL A 224 9.39 16.38 50.76
N HIS A 225 9.90 17.38 50.04
CA HIS A 225 11.04 18.19 50.44
C HIS A 225 10.65 19.67 50.44
N PRO A 226 10.29 20.23 51.62
CA PRO A 226 9.98 21.64 51.76
C PRO A 226 11.23 22.51 51.66
N GLY A 227 11.07 23.73 51.13
CA GLY A 227 12.10 24.76 51.11
C GLY A 227 12.20 25.52 52.43
N ALA A 228 13.07 26.54 52.48
CA ALA A 228 13.28 27.38 53.66
C ALA A 228 12.04 28.17 54.11
N ASP A 229 11.07 28.37 53.22
CA ASP A 229 9.77 29.01 53.45
C ASP A 229 8.66 28.00 53.83
N GLY A 230 9.00 26.73 54.05
CA GLY A 230 8.07 25.67 54.42
C GLY A 230 7.24 25.09 53.26
N ARG A 231 7.41 25.60 52.02
CA ARG A 231 6.63 25.15 50.85
C ARG A 231 7.26 23.95 50.16
N VAL A 232 6.46 22.94 49.83
CA VAL A 232 6.91 21.76 49.06
C VAL A 232 7.18 22.14 47.61
N ARG A 233 8.45 22.15 47.21
CA ARG A 233 8.87 22.39 45.82
C ARG A 233 9.28 21.13 45.08
N VAL A 234 9.65 20.09 45.82
CA VAL A 234 10.22 18.86 45.29
C VAL A 234 9.65 17.65 46.04
N ALA A 235 9.35 16.58 45.31
CA ALA A 235 8.86 15.33 45.86
C ALA A 235 9.52 14.11 45.19
N ASP A 236 9.61 13.00 45.92
CA ASP A 236 9.95 11.68 45.39
C ASP A 236 8.66 10.94 45.04
N VAL A 237 8.58 10.43 43.82
CA VAL A 237 7.35 9.83 43.28
C VAL A 237 7.62 8.39 42.83
N ARG A 238 6.93 7.42 43.45
CA ARG A 238 6.97 6.02 43.04
C ARG A 238 6.08 5.80 41.84
N THR A 239 6.67 5.39 40.72
CA THR A 239 5.95 4.98 39.51
C THR A 239 6.08 3.47 39.31
N SER A 240 5.36 2.89 38.35
CA SER A 240 5.49 1.46 38.00
C SER A 240 6.88 1.08 37.51
N ARG A 241 7.68 2.03 37.00
CA ARG A 241 9.05 1.82 36.51
C ARG A 241 10.12 2.13 37.56
N GLY A 242 9.71 2.40 38.80
CA GLY A 242 10.59 2.77 39.92
C GLY A 242 10.33 4.18 40.45
N THR A 243 11.13 4.59 41.44
CA THR A 243 10.99 5.89 42.11
C THR A 243 11.73 6.99 41.36
N LEU A 244 10.98 8.00 40.93
CA LEU A 244 11.50 9.23 40.38
C LEU A 244 11.87 10.16 41.54
N ARG A 245 13.18 10.32 41.78
CA ARG A 245 13.69 11.16 42.86
C ARG A 245 13.71 12.64 42.48
N ARG A 246 13.49 13.49 43.48
CA ARG A 246 13.58 14.95 43.41
C ARG A 246 12.85 15.57 42.22
N ARG A 247 11.60 15.19 41.98
CA ARG A 247 10.76 15.78 40.94
C ARG A 247 10.15 17.09 41.42
N SER A 248 10.25 18.12 40.58
CA SER A 248 9.63 19.43 40.86
C SER A 248 8.12 19.29 40.90
N VAL A 249 7.47 19.91 41.89
CA VAL A 249 6.00 19.92 42.02
C VAL A 249 5.33 20.58 40.80
N GLN A 250 6.02 21.49 40.10
CA GLN A 250 5.53 22.06 38.84
C GLN A 250 5.38 21.04 37.71
N ARG A 251 5.96 19.84 37.88
CA ARG A 251 5.85 18.71 36.95
C ARG A 251 4.95 17.60 37.50
N LEU A 252 4.17 17.87 38.55
CA LEU A 252 3.29 16.90 39.19
C LEU A 252 1.87 17.48 39.22
N ALA A 253 0.94 16.81 38.54
CA ALA A 253 -0.48 17.15 38.64
C ALA A 253 -1.15 16.21 39.64
N ARG A 254 -1.65 16.73 40.77
CA ARG A 254 -2.42 15.93 41.73
C ARG A 254 -3.70 15.45 41.07
N LEU A 255 -3.95 14.14 41.12
CA LEU A 255 -5.19 13.57 40.66
C LEU A 255 -6.23 13.61 41.79
N PRO A 256 -7.49 13.96 41.50
CA PRO A 256 -8.56 13.83 42.48
C PRO A 256 -8.76 12.34 42.76
N THR A 257 -8.34 11.91 43.94
CA THR A 257 -8.63 10.57 44.44
C THR A 257 -9.91 10.64 45.26
N HIS A 258 -10.87 9.77 44.95
CA HIS A 258 -12.00 9.55 45.85
C HIS A 258 -11.42 9.09 47.20
N PRO A 259 -11.79 9.72 48.33
CA PRO A 259 -11.36 9.23 49.63
C PRO A 259 -11.81 7.78 49.78
N ARG A 260 -10.86 6.88 50.06
CA ARG A 260 -11.14 5.50 50.43
C ARG A 260 -11.78 5.52 51.82
N GLY A 261 -13.11 5.51 51.87
CA GLY A 261 -13.84 5.52 53.14
C GLY A 261 -15.34 5.85 53.04
N GLU A 262 -15.80 6.45 51.95
CA GLU A 262 -17.24 6.64 51.72
C GLU A 262 -17.76 5.45 50.92
N ALA A 263 -18.32 4.48 51.65
CA ALA A 263 -19.10 3.39 51.09
C ALA A 263 -20.35 3.94 50.40
N TYR A 264 -20.71 3.33 49.26
CA TYR A 264 -22.05 3.44 48.69
C TYR A 264 -23.11 2.87 49.64
#